data_AF-A0A177N4F5-F1
#
_entry.id   AF-A0A177N4F5-F1
#
_cell.length_a   1.000
_cell.length_b   1.000
_cell.length_c   1.000
_cell.angle_alpha   90.00
_cell.angle_beta   90.00
_cell.angle_gamma   90.00
#
_symmetry.space_group_name_H-M   'P 1'
#
loop_
_entity.id
_entity.type
_entity.pdbx_description
1 polymer ?
#
loop_
_entity_poly.entity_id
_entity_poly.type
_entity_poly.pdbx_seq_one_letter_code
_entity_poly.pdbx_strand_id
1 'polypeptide(L)'
;MIKTTFIGSLFATLLLANPVNATEYIYRDIMANTLAPEHCQAESKAKENATKNYNIDRFSKKFCQSQGYGWHVDEVKSVGNTVCDSCGTTQEARCHQEDVVVSCKRIKPGTVGMLPGKG
;
A
#
# COMPACT_ATOMS: atom_id res chain seq x y z
N MET A 1 -47.97 -23.59 -26.78
CA MET A 1 -47.34 -24.51 -25.80
C MET A 1 -45.84 -24.28 -25.82
N ILE A 2 -45.34 -23.38 -24.96
CA ILE A 2 -43.90 -23.12 -24.84
C ILE A 2 -43.35 -24.05 -23.76
N LYS A 3 -42.42 -24.90 -24.20
CA LYS A 3 -41.72 -25.96 -23.48
C LYS A 3 -41.28 -25.55 -22.07
N THR A 4 -41.91 -26.14 -21.07
CA THR A 4 -41.43 -26.26 -19.68
C THR A 4 -40.04 -26.90 -19.57
N THR A 5 -39.56 -27.56 -20.64
CA THR A 5 -38.25 -28.22 -20.72
C THR A 5 -37.06 -27.24 -20.71
N PHE A 6 -37.24 -25.99 -21.14
CA PHE A 6 -36.11 -25.04 -21.25
C PHE A 6 -35.67 -24.45 -19.90
N ILE A 7 -36.59 -24.36 -18.94
CA ILE A 7 -36.31 -23.77 -17.62
C ILE A 7 -35.53 -24.76 -16.73
N GLY A 8 -35.80 -26.07 -16.86
CA GLY A 8 -35.09 -27.12 -16.10
C GLY A 8 -33.60 -27.24 -16.45
N SER A 9 -33.24 -27.10 -17.72
CA SER A 9 -31.84 -27.16 -18.16
C SER A 9 -31.00 -25.96 -17.67
N LEU A 10 -31.59 -24.78 -17.51
CA LEU A 10 -30.87 -23.59 -17.04
C LEU A 10 -30.56 -23.65 -15.53
N PHE A 11 -31.42 -24.31 -14.75
CA PHE A 11 -31.19 -24.52 -13.31
C PHE A 11 -30.09 -25.56 -13.04
N ALA A 12 -29.96 -26.58 -13.89
CA ALA A 12 -28.93 -27.61 -13.76
C ALA A 12 -27.50 -27.06 -14.00
N THR A 13 -27.34 -26.05 -14.87
CA THR A 13 -26.03 -25.43 -15.14
C THR A 13 -25.52 -24.53 -14.01
N LEU A 14 -26.40 -24.00 -13.15
CA LEU A 14 -26.00 -23.20 -11.98
C LEU A 14 -25.36 -24.04 -10.87
N LEU A 15 -25.65 -25.34 -10.80
CA LEU A 15 -25.12 -26.25 -9.78
C LEU A 15 -23.70 -26.79 -10.09
N LEU A 16 -23.19 -26.55 -11.31
CA LEU A 16 -21.83 -26.93 -11.73
C LEU A 16 -20.84 -25.77 -11.63
N ALA A 17 -21.27 -24.60 -11.16
CA ALA A 17 -20.39 -23.48 -10.89
C ALA A 17 -19.58 -23.77 -9.62
N ASN A 18 -18.37 -24.32 -9.80
CA ASN A 18 -17.39 -24.34 -8.73
C ASN A 18 -17.05 -22.89 -8.35
N PRO A 19 -17.05 -22.52 -7.05
CA PRO A 19 -16.56 -21.21 -6.66
C PRO A 19 -15.09 -21.11 -7.08
N VAL A 20 -14.79 -20.21 -8.01
CA VAL A 20 -13.43 -19.78 -8.27
C VAL A 20 -12.99 -19.08 -6.99
N ASN A 21 -12.24 -19.80 -6.14
CA ASN A 21 -11.66 -19.22 -4.96
C ASN A 21 -10.78 -18.05 -5.42
N ALA A 22 -11.21 -16.83 -5.13
CA ALA A 22 -10.43 -15.63 -5.40
C ALA A 22 -9.35 -15.48 -4.34
N THR A 23 -8.19 -14.93 -4.71
CA THR A 23 -7.20 -14.50 -3.73
C THR A 23 -7.82 -13.40 -2.88
N GLU A 24 -8.07 -13.69 -1.61
CA GLU A 24 -8.55 -12.68 -0.68
C GLU A 24 -7.37 -11.84 -0.20
N TYR A 25 -7.60 -10.55 -0.05
CA TYR A 25 -6.60 -9.60 0.43
C TYR A 25 -7.05 -8.97 1.74
N ILE A 26 -6.10 -8.73 2.62
CA ILE A 26 -6.27 -7.92 3.82
C ILE A 26 -5.63 -6.57 3.55
N TYR A 27 -6.34 -5.53 3.93
CA TYR A 27 -5.91 -4.14 3.80
C TYR A 27 -5.69 -3.52 5.18
N ARG A 28 -4.79 -2.55 5.27
CA ARG A 28 -4.62 -1.74 6.47
C ARG A 28 -4.07 -0.38 6.12
N ASP A 29 -4.69 0.64 6.69
CA ASP A 29 -4.19 2.00 6.64
C ASP A 29 -3.15 2.22 7.74
N ILE A 30 -2.04 2.83 7.37
CA ILE A 30 -0.95 3.23 8.27
C ILE A 30 -0.71 4.71 8.09
N MET A 31 -0.62 5.43 9.20
CA MET A 31 -0.11 6.80 9.23
C MET A 31 1.27 6.78 9.87
N ALA A 32 2.27 7.32 9.18
CA ALA A 32 3.65 7.32 9.66
C ALA A 32 4.47 8.49 9.08
N ASN A 33 5.55 8.81 9.78
CA ASN A 33 6.49 9.84 9.36
C ASN A 33 7.64 9.21 8.55
N THR A 34 8.04 9.90 7.48
CA THR A 34 9.25 9.55 6.74
C THR A 34 10.49 9.98 7.53
N LEU A 35 11.65 9.44 7.16
CA LEU A 35 12.91 9.84 7.79
C LEU A 35 13.57 10.95 7.00
N ALA A 36 13.95 12.02 7.69
CA ALA A 36 14.78 13.07 7.12
C ALA A 36 16.18 12.52 6.75
N PRO A 37 16.82 13.05 5.70
CA PRO A 37 18.19 12.68 5.36
C PRO A 37 19.16 13.11 6.47
N GLU A 38 20.23 12.34 6.65
CA GLU A 38 21.26 12.63 7.67
C GLU A 38 22.08 13.90 7.35
N HIS A 39 22.18 14.29 6.08
CA HIS A 39 22.92 15.47 5.67
C HIS A 39 21.98 16.66 5.53
N CYS A 40 22.52 17.84 5.85
CA CYS A 40 21.83 19.12 5.72
C CYS A 40 21.86 19.60 4.28
N GLN A 41 20.83 20.31 3.87
CA GLN A 41 20.73 20.93 2.55
C GLN A 41 20.06 22.29 2.66
N ALA A 42 20.21 23.13 1.65
CA ALA A 42 19.40 24.34 1.50
C ALA A 42 17.92 24.00 1.69
N GLU A 43 17.21 24.78 2.52
CA GLU A 43 15.84 24.45 2.94
C GLU A 43 14.88 24.16 1.77
N SER A 44 14.98 24.94 0.68
CA SER A 44 14.19 24.73 -0.53
C SER A 44 14.41 23.34 -1.14
N LYS A 45 15.67 22.92 -1.25
CA LYS A 45 16.07 21.60 -1.76
C LYS A 45 15.69 20.49 -0.80
N ALA A 46 15.78 20.73 0.50
CA ALA A 46 15.36 19.77 1.52
C ALA A 46 13.85 19.50 1.43
N LYS A 47 13.03 20.54 1.28
CA LYS A 47 11.57 20.42 1.07
C LYS A 47 11.24 19.66 -0.20
N GLU A 48 11.86 20.03 -1.32
CA GLU A 48 11.66 19.35 -2.62
C GLU A 48 11.98 17.85 -2.51
N ASN A 49 13.12 17.51 -1.88
CA ASN A 49 13.51 16.14 -1.67
C ASN A 49 12.52 15.38 -0.78
N ALA A 50 12.05 15.98 0.32
CA ALA A 50 11.06 15.37 1.20
C ALA A 50 9.75 15.05 0.46
N THR A 51 9.30 15.92 -0.45
CA THR A 51 8.06 15.74 -1.22
C THR A 51 8.20 14.85 -2.45
N LYS A 52 9.43 14.43 -2.80
CA LYS A 52 9.67 13.70 -4.03
C LYS A 52 8.95 12.35 -4.03
N ASN A 53 8.15 12.07 -5.06
CA ASN A 53 7.39 10.82 -5.20
C ASN A 53 8.23 9.55 -4.98
N TYR A 54 9.49 9.55 -5.40
CA TYR A 54 10.42 8.45 -5.14
C TYR A 54 10.60 8.17 -3.65
N ASN A 55 10.74 9.21 -2.82
CA ASN A 55 10.87 9.07 -1.38
C ASN A 55 9.56 8.62 -0.75
N ILE A 56 8.42 9.18 -1.20
CA ILE A 56 7.11 8.74 -0.73
C ILE A 56 6.89 7.25 -1.01
N ASP A 57 7.14 6.78 -2.23
CA ASP A 57 7.02 5.35 -2.60
C ASP A 57 7.97 4.47 -1.76
N ARG A 58 9.23 4.89 -1.64
CA ARG A 58 10.24 4.16 -0.85
C ARG A 58 9.82 4.00 0.61
N PHE A 59 9.35 5.06 1.25
CA PHE A 59 8.92 5.01 2.65
C PHE A 59 7.58 4.30 2.81
N SER A 60 6.64 4.48 1.89
CA SER A 60 5.35 3.77 1.88
C SER A 60 5.54 2.26 1.90
N LYS A 61 6.47 1.74 1.08
CA LYS A 61 6.85 0.32 1.09
C LYS A 61 7.43 -0.12 2.43
N LYS A 62 8.30 0.70 3.03
CA LYS A 62 8.85 0.42 4.37
C LYS A 62 7.79 0.41 5.46
N PHE A 63 6.79 1.29 5.38
CA PHE A 63 5.67 1.32 6.33
C PHE A 63 4.86 0.03 6.24
N CYS A 64 4.49 -0.40 5.04
CA CYS A 64 3.80 -1.68 4.85
C CYS A 64 4.66 -2.88 5.31
N GLN A 65 5.95 -2.85 5.03
CA GLN A 65 6.87 -3.90 5.42
C GLN A 65 6.98 -4.02 6.94
N SER A 66 7.07 -2.91 7.67
CA SER A 66 7.18 -2.91 9.14
C SER A 66 5.92 -3.44 9.83
N GLN A 67 4.76 -3.37 9.16
CA GLN A 67 3.50 -3.94 9.65
C GLN A 67 3.24 -5.38 9.18
N GLY A 68 4.19 -6.02 8.48
CA GLY A 68 4.05 -7.40 8.00
C GLY A 68 3.22 -7.55 6.72
N TYR A 69 3.02 -6.47 5.95
CA TYR A 69 2.37 -6.49 4.64
C TYR A 69 3.36 -6.65 3.48
N GLY A 70 4.66 -6.72 3.78
CA GLY A 70 5.72 -6.79 2.78
C GLY A 70 5.83 -5.48 2.00
N TRP A 71 6.21 -5.56 0.73
CA TRP A 71 6.49 -4.40 -0.11
C TRP A 71 5.26 -3.94 -0.92
N HIS A 72 4.09 -4.51 -0.64
CA HIS A 72 2.86 -4.25 -1.38
C HIS A 72 2.08 -3.07 -0.78
N VAL A 73 2.20 -1.94 -1.46
CA VAL A 73 1.36 -0.76 -1.27
C VAL A 73 0.17 -0.87 -2.22
N ASP A 74 -1.03 -0.65 -1.72
CA ASP A 74 -2.24 -0.53 -2.53
C ASP A 74 -2.39 0.90 -3.05
N GLU A 75 -2.30 1.86 -2.12
CA GLU A 75 -2.47 3.29 -2.41
C GLU A 75 -1.73 4.16 -1.38
N VAL A 76 -1.20 5.30 -1.81
CA VAL A 76 -0.81 6.40 -0.93
C VAL A 76 -1.98 7.39 -0.85
N LYS A 77 -2.70 7.38 0.27
CA LYS A 77 -3.91 8.18 0.48
C LYS A 77 -3.61 9.66 0.76
N SER A 78 -2.48 9.93 1.41
CA SER A 78 -2.01 11.29 1.70
C SER A 78 -0.49 11.30 1.81
N VAL A 79 0.14 12.35 1.27
CA VAL A 79 1.58 12.61 1.40
C VAL A 79 1.93 13.38 2.67
N GLY A 80 0.92 13.82 3.44
CA GLY A 80 1.13 14.48 4.72
C GLY A 80 1.70 15.90 4.60
N ASN A 81 2.39 16.33 5.66
CA ASN A 81 2.95 17.67 5.81
C ASN A 81 4.47 17.65 5.79
N THR A 82 5.08 18.61 5.11
CA THR A 82 6.54 18.75 5.09
C THR A 82 7.01 19.52 6.32
N VAL A 83 7.78 18.86 7.18
CA VAL A 83 8.37 19.45 8.40
C VAL A 83 9.89 19.47 8.27
N CYS A 84 10.52 20.56 8.71
CA CYS A 84 11.94 20.81 8.55
C CYS A 84 12.59 21.18 9.87
N ASP A 85 13.66 20.49 10.22
CA ASP A 85 14.53 20.80 11.35
C ASP A 85 15.73 21.63 10.88
N SER A 86 16.07 22.68 11.63
CA SER A 86 17.25 23.49 11.35
C SER A 86 18.54 22.72 11.66
N CYS A 87 19.53 22.89 10.80
CA CYS A 87 20.85 22.26 10.93
C CYS A 87 21.89 23.10 11.69
N GLY A 88 21.46 24.14 12.40
CA GLY A 88 22.35 25.04 13.14
C GLY A 88 22.83 26.25 12.35
N THR A 89 22.74 26.24 11.02
CA THR A 89 22.81 27.43 10.16
C THR A 89 21.40 27.83 9.72
N THR A 90 21.17 29.12 9.48
CA THR A 90 19.83 29.65 9.13
C THR A 90 19.36 29.29 7.72
N GLN A 91 20.22 28.70 6.88
CA GLN A 91 19.93 28.42 5.47
C GLN A 91 19.81 26.92 5.18
N GLU A 92 20.24 26.06 6.11
CA GLU A 92 20.24 24.62 5.93
C GLU A 92 19.25 23.93 6.86
N ALA A 93 18.53 22.96 6.31
CA ALA A 93 17.52 22.19 7.02
C ALA A 93 17.54 20.72 6.58
N ARG A 94 16.93 19.88 7.43
CA ARG A 94 16.57 18.50 7.12
C ARG A 94 15.06 18.40 7.15
N CYS A 95 14.46 18.08 6.01
CA CYS A 95 13.02 17.99 5.90
C CYS A 95 12.56 16.54 5.70
N HIS A 96 11.36 16.25 6.19
CA HIS A 96 10.67 14.98 6.01
C HIS A 96 9.16 15.23 5.91
N GLN A 97 8.41 14.23 5.44
CA GLN A 97 6.96 14.22 5.56
C GLN A 97 6.50 13.59 6.88
N GLU A 98 5.61 14.26 7.58
CA GLU A 98 4.82 13.75 8.70
C GLU A 98 3.42 13.37 8.23
N ASP A 99 2.79 12.41 8.90
CA ASP A 99 1.40 11.99 8.65
C ASP A 99 1.15 11.48 7.21
N VAL A 100 2.11 10.75 6.64
CA VAL A 100 1.90 10.05 5.37
C VAL A 100 0.95 8.88 5.62
N VAL A 101 -0.17 8.85 4.88
CA VAL A 101 -1.19 7.80 5.02
C VAL A 101 -1.11 6.85 3.83
N VAL A 102 -0.89 5.57 4.12
CA VAL A 102 -0.71 4.52 3.12
C VAL A 102 -1.65 3.36 3.39
N SER A 103 -2.34 2.90 2.36
CA SER A 103 -3.09 1.64 2.36
C SER A 103 -2.15 0.50 1.94
N CYS A 104 -1.92 -0.43 2.86
CA CYS A 104 -1.11 -1.62 2.61
C CYS A 104 -2.00 -2.81 2.29
N LYS A 105 -1.53 -3.68 1.39
CA LYS A 105 -2.28 -4.85 0.95
C LYS A 105 -1.42 -6.11 1.01
N ARG A 106 -1.98 -7.19 1.54
CA ARG A 106 -1.34 -8.51 1.51
C ARG A 106 -2.37 -9.61 1.29
N ILE A 107 -1.95 -10.75 0.77
CA ILE A 107 -2.82 -11.92 0.63
C ILE A 107 -3.20 -12.42 2.03
N LYS A 108 -4.48 -12.74 2.22
CA LYS A 108 -4.97 -13.31 3.47
C LYS A 108 -4.33 -14.70 3.68
N PRO A 109 -3.74 -14.97 4.85
CA PRO A 109 -3.21 -16.31 5.13
C PRO A 109 -4.29 -17.38 4.98
N GLY A 110 -3.94 -18.48 4.32
CA GLY A 110 -4.85 -19.61 4.08
C GLY A 110 -5.74 -19.49 2.83
N THR A 111 -5.58 -18.45 2.00
CA THR A 111 -6.33 -18.33 0.73
C THR A 111 -5.50 -18.73 -0.48
N VAL A 112 -6.20 -19.02 -1.59
CA VAL A 112 -5.58 -19.33 -2.88
C VAL A 112 -4.64 -18.22 -3.36
N GLY A 113 -3.55 -18.59 -4.02
CA GLY A 113 -2.51 -17.65 -4.46
C GLY A 113 -1.42 -17.40 -3.41
N MET A 114 -1.61 -17.79 -2.15
CA MET A 114 -0.52 -17.91 -1.20
C MET A 114 0.26 -19.20 -1.54
N LEU A 115 1.32 -19.09 -2.35
CA LEU A 115 2.23 -20.23 -2.55
C LEU A 115 2.99 -20.46 -1.25
N PRO A 116 2.77 -21.57 -0.52
CA PRO A 116 3.58 -21.88 0.65
C PRO A 116 5.03 -22.02 0.17
N GLY A 117 5.92 -21.18 0.68
CA GLY A 117 7.33 -21.31 0.42
C GLY A 117 7.76 -22.71 0.83
N LYS A 118 8.22 -23.52 -0.12
CA LYS A 118 8.96 -24.73 0.22
C LYS A 118 10.26 -24.26 0.87
N GLY A 119 10.35 -24.42 2.18
CA GLY A 119 11.61 -24.32 2.92
C GLY A 119 12.55 -25.44 2.52
#